data_AF-A0AA43EN95-F1
#
_entry.id   AF-A0AA43EN95-F1
#
_cell.length_a   1.000
_cell.length_b   1.000
_cell.length_c   1.000
_cell.angle_alpha   90.00
_cell.angle_beta   90.00
_cell.angle_gamma   90.00
#
_symmetry.space_group_name_H-M   'P 1'
#
loop_
_entity.id
_entity.type
_entity.pdbx_description
1 polymer ?
#
loop_
_entity_poly.entity_id
_entity_poly.type
_entity_poly.pdbx_seq_one_letter_code
_entity_poly.pdbx_strand_id
1 'polypeptide(L)'
;MDATIFGAWVATGLTLLIFSFLYKDNPLFKLAEHLYVGVSVGYTIVKAYDTVLVHLVVKPIVEQGEISLLIPVGIGMLMLTRYVPKAAWMSRYAFAFIVGMGAGLAIPRTISSFILKQVEDTIRPLLSIGGSDGVTFSMNLLNPASNLNAIIILLGVSSVLFYFFFSIEHTGAGKVVARTGIMFLMISFGAAFGYTVMARMSLLIGRLTDLIEYSDASYGRPTIWLLMGIVGALFLLSRKRQEHPPDSH
;
A
#
# COMPACT_ATOMS: atom_id res chain seq x y z
N MET A 1 -34.89 0.69 -8.02
CA MET A 1 -34.00 0.51 -6.85
C MET A 1 -32.85 1.46 -7.05
N ASP A 2 -32.68 2.43 -6.15
CA ASP A 2 -31.59 3.40 -6.25
C ASP A 2 -30.25 2.66 -6.24
N ALA A 3 -29.31 3.09 -7.10
CA ALA A 3 -28.00 2.43 -7.25
C ALA A 3 -27.24 2.30 -5.91
N THR A 4 -27.52 3.20 -4.98
CA THR A 4 -27.04 3.19 -3.60
C THR A 4 -27.53 1.99 -2.80
N ILE A 5 -28.81 1.63 -2.92
CA ILE A 5 -29.41 0.48 -2.24
C ILE A 5 -28.81 -0.80 -2.81
N PHE A 6 -28.74 -0.95 -4.14
CA PHE A 6 -28.11 -2.12 -4.74
C PHE A 6 -26.65 -2.27 -4.33
N GLY A 7 -25.90 -1.17 -4.31
CA GLY A 7 -24.52 -1.14 -3.82
C GLY A 7 -24.39 -1.59 -2.36
N ALA A 8 -25.28 -1.14 -1.47
CA ALA A 8 -25.31 -1.53 -0.07
C ALA A 8 -25.49 -3.05 0.12
N TRP A 9 -26.40 -3.67 -0.65
CA TRP A 9 -26.63 -5.12 -0.61
C TRP A 9 -25.40 -5.91 -1.06
N VAL A 10 -24.75 -5.48 -2.15
CA VAL A 10 -23.54 -6.13 -2.67
C VAL A 10 -22.37 -5.97 -1.69
N ALA A 11 -22.15 -4.75 -1.17
CA ALA A 11 -21.07 -4.46 -0.23
C ALA A 11 -21.22 -5.27 1.08
N THR A 12 -22.44 -5.30 1.63
CA THR A 12 -22.77 -6.07 2.83
C THR A 12 -22.58 -7.57 2.60
N GLY A 13 -23.09 -8.09 1.48
CA GLY A 13 -22.98 -9.51 1.14
C GLY A 13 -21.53 -9.95 1.01
N LEU A 14 -20.72 -9.23 0.26
CA LEU A 14 -19.29 -9.54 0.10
C LEU A 14 -18.52 -9.44 1.42
N THR A 15 -18.81 -8.43 2.23
CA THR A 15 -18.18 -8.26 3.55
C THR A 15 -18.48 -9.44 4.46
N LEU A 16 -19.74 -9.89 4.52
CA LEU A 16 -20.13 -11.05 5.33
C LEU A 16 -19.57 -12.37 4.77
N LEU A 17 -19.48 -12.53 3.44
CA LEU A 17 -18.85 -13.71 2.83
C LEU A 17 -17.36 -13.81 3.19
N ILE A 18 -16.65 -12.67 3.25
CA ILE A 18 -15.25 -12.62 3.70
C ILE A 18 -15.17 -12.95 5.20
N PHE A 19 -16.05 -12.39 6.04
CA PHE A 19 -16.09 -12.71 7.47
C PHE A 19 -16.46 -14.16 7.77
N SER A 20 -17.12 -14.88 6.84
CA SER A 20 -17.39 -16.32 6.99
C SER A 20 -16.11 -17.15 7.17
N PHE A 21 -14.94 -16.66 6.73
CA PHE A 21 -13.65 -17.30 6.98
C PHE A 21 -13.36 -17.52 8.47
N LEU A 22 -13.84 -16.61 9.34
CA LEU A 22 -13.61 -16.69 10.78
C LEU A 22 -14.17 -17.98 11.40
N TYR A 23 -15.19 -18.58 10.77
CA TYR A 23 -15.80 -19.82 11.25
C TYR A 23 -15.05 -21.08 10.78
N LYS A 24 -14.55 -21.10 9.52
CA LYS A 24 -13.73 -22.15 8.85
C LYS A 24 -13.64 -21.84 7.33
N ASP A 25 -12.77 -22.54 6.61
CA ASP A 25 -12.75 -22.53 5.12
C ASP A 25 -14.07 -23.04 4.54
N ASN A 26 -14.92 -22.12 4.09
CA ASN A 26 -16.26 -22.39 3.58
C ASN A 26 -16.35 -22.08 2.07
N PRO A 27 -17.10 -22.84 1.24
CA PRO A 27 -17.37 -22.48 -0.16
C PRO A 27 -17.84 -21.02 -0.37
N LEU A 28 -18.59 -20.45 0.58
CA LEU A 28 -19.02 -19.05 0.53
C LEU A 28 -17.84 -18.06 0.55
N PHE A 29 -16.84 -18.32 1.39
CA PHE A 29 -15.62 -17.53 1.44
C PHE A 29 -14.81 -17.68 0.14
N LYS A 30 -14.64 -18.91 -0.35
CA LYS A 30 -13.93 -19.18 -1.62
C LYS A 30 -14.57 -18.48 -2.82
N LEU A 31 -15.91 -18.39 -2.86
CA LEU A 31 -16.61 -17.63 -3.88
C LEU A 31 -16.25 -16.15 -3.84
N ALA A 32 -16.24 -15.54 -2.65
CA ALA A 32 -15.84 -14.14 -2.49
C ALA A 32 -14.37 -13.92 -2.87
N GLU A 33 -13.49 -14.86 -2.52
CA GLU A 33 -12.07 -14.83 -2.90
C GLU A 33 -11.89 -14.89 -4.42
N HIS A 34 -12.51 -15.86 -5.11
CA HIS A 34 -12.43 -15.97 -6.56
C HIS A 34 -13.04 -14.77 -7.28
N LEU A 35 -14.15 -14.22 -6.77
CA LEU A 35 -14.74 -13.01 -7.30
C LEU A 35 -13.79 -11.81 -7.14
N TYR A 36 -13.20 -11.64 -5.95
CA TYR A 36 -12.24 -10.56 -5.68
C TYR A 36 -11.02 -10.63 -6.60
N VAL A 37 -10.40 -11.81 -6.72
CA VAL A 37 -9.27 -12.03 -7.62
C VAL A 37 -9.69 -11.80 -9.07
N GLY A 38 -10.83 -12.32 -9.51
CA GLY A 38 -11.34 -12.13 -10.87
C GLY A 38 -11.58 -10.65 -11.22
N VAL A 39 -12.23 -9.89 -10.34
CA VAL A 39 -12.47 -8.46 -10.54
C VAL A 39 -11.16 -7.68 -10.54
N SER A 40 -10.22 -8.00 -9.64
CA SER A 40 -8.92 -7.31 -9.60
C SER A 40 -8.11 -7.53 -10.88
N VAL A 41 -8.09 -8.75 -11.42
CA VAL A 41 -7.44 -9.06 -12.70
C VAL A 41 -8.15 -8.37 -13.85
N GLY A 42 -9.49 -8.42 -13.91
CA GLY A 42 -10.28 -7.75 -14.94
C GLY A 42 -10.06 -6.23 -14.95
N TYR A 43 -10.12 -5.58 -13.79
CA TYR A 43 -9.83 -4.15 -13.63
C TYR A 43 -8.41 -3.82 -14.07
N THR A 44 -7.42 -4.65 -13.68
CA THR A 44 -6.03 -4.47 -14.08
C THR A 44 -5.86 -4.56 -15.60
N ILE A 45 -6.50 -5.51 -16.27
CA ILE A 45 -6.45 -5.65 -17.73
C ILE A 45 -7.06 -4.43 -18.43
N VAL A 46 -8.25 -4.00 -18.01
CA VAL A 46 -8.93 -2.83 -18.60
C VAL A 46 -8.09 -1.57 -18.39
N LYS A 47 -7.58 -1.37 -17.18
CA LYS A 47 -6.71 -0.22 -16.87
C LYS A 47 -5.41 -0.28 -17.67
N ALA A 48 -4.80 -1.44 -17.82
CA ALA A 48 -3.61 -1.61 -18.65
C ALA A 48 -3.90 -1.32 -20.11
N TYR A 49 -5.03 -1.78 -20.65
CA TYR A 49 -5.45 -1.46 -22.01
C TYR A 49 -5.63 0.05 -22.21
N ASP A 50 -6.40 0.71 -21.35
CA ASP A 50 -6.66 2.14 -21.47
C ASP A 50 -5.42 2.99 -21.24
N THR A 51 -4.64 2.68 -20.20
CA THR A 51 -3.44 3.47 -19.85
C THR A 51 -2.31 3.20 -20.84
N VAL A 52 -2.01 1.94 -21.13
CA VAL A 52 -0.83 1.58 -21.93
C VAL A 52 -1.12 1.64 -23.42
N LEU A 53 -2.19 0.98 -23.89
CA LEU A 53 -2.44 0.96 -25.34
C LEU A 53 -3.10 2.24 -25.81
N VAL A 54 -4.16 2.72 -25.16
CA VAL A 54 -4.88 3.91 -25.64
C VAL A 54 -4.10 5.18 -25.33
N HIS A 55 -3.74 5.43 -24.08
CA HIS A 55 -3.13 6.70 -23.68
C HIS A 55 -1.63 6.82 -23.99
N LEU A 56 -0.84 5.74 -23.85
CA LEU A 56 0.60 5.81 -24.08
C LEU A 56 1.02 5.48 -25.51
N VAL A 57 0.18 4.78 -26.29
CA VAL A 57 0.53 4.36 -27.66
C VAL A 57 -0.38 5.03 -28.69
N VAL A 58 -1.69 4.79 -28.66
CA VAL A 58 -2.60 5.22 -29.74
C VAL A 58 -2.75 6.73 -29.79
N LYS A 59 -3.12 7.40 -28.68
CA LYS A 59 -3.32 8.85 -28.64
C LYS A 59 -2.10 9.64 -29.11
N PRO A 60 -0.88 9.45 -28.56
CA PRO A 60 0.25 10.28 -28.97
C PRO A 60 0.75 9.96 -30.39
N ILE A 61 0.61 8.73 -30.89
CA ILE A 61 1.02 8.39 -32.26
C ILE A 61 0.01 8.92 -33.29
N VAL A 62 -1.30 8.77 -33.02
CA VAL A 62 -2.36 9.10 -33.99
C VAL A 62 -2.79 10.56 -33.90
N GLU A 63 -2.92 11.12 -32.70
CA GLU A 63 -3.42 12.49 -32.50
C GLU A 63 -2.27 13.52 -32.49
N GLN A 64 -1.11 13.17 -31.95
CA GLN A 64 0.03 14.10 -31.81
C GLN A 64 1.11 13.90 -32.88
N GLY A 65 1.04 12.82 -33.67
CA GLY A 65 2.01 12.53 -34.72
C GLY A 65 3.42 12.22 -34.21
N GLU A 66 3.57 11.86 -32.94
CA GLU A 66 4.87 11.58 -32.34
C GLU A 66 5.39 10.18 -32.74
N ILE A 67 5.97 10.10 -33.93
CA ILE A 67 6.55 8.87 -34.49
C ILE A 67 7.71 8.33 -33.63
N SER A 68 8.33 9.18 -32.79
CA SER A 68 9.37 8.79 -31.82
C SER A 68 8.94 7.66 -30.89
N LEU A 69 7.65 7.57 -30.54
CA LEU A 69 7.09 6.55 -29.66
C LEU A 69 6.96 5.17 -30.30
N LEU A 70 7.13 5.07 -31.62
CA LEU A 70 7.13 3.81 -32.34
C LEU A 70 8.34 2.93 -31.96
N ILE A 71 9.45 3.55 -31.57
CA ILE A 71 10.66 2.85 -31.12
C ILE A 71 10.40 2.13 -29.77
N PRO A 72 9.93 2.80 -28.69
CA PRO A 72 9.49 2.14 -27.47
C PRO A 72 8.45 1.04 -27.68
N VAL A 73 7.47 1.27 -28.58
CA VAL A 73 6.44 0.27 -28.90
C VAL A 73 7.07 -0.96 -29.56
N GLY A 74 7.98 -0.76 -30.52
CA GLY A 74 8.72 -1.84 -31.15
C GLY A 74 9.51 -2.66 -30.13
N ILE A 75 10.26 -1.99 -29.24
CA ILE A 75 11.01 -2.64 -28.15
C ILE A 75 10.06 -3.38 -27.18
N GLY A 76 8.90 -2.79 -26.87
CA GLY A 76 7.86 -3.43 -26.06
C GLY A 76 7.30 -4.69 -26.71
N MET A 77 7.03 -4.65 -28.01
CA MET A 77 6.58 -5.81 -28.80
C MET A 77 7.65 -6.92 -28.84
N LEU A 78 8.93 -6.57 -28.85
CA LEU A 78 10.03 -7.56 -28.74
C LEU A 78 9.99 -8.34 -27.42
N MET A 79 9.37 -7.83 -26.36
CA MET A 79 9.17 -8.63 -25.13
C MET A 79 8.25 -9.82 -25.36
N LEU A 80 7.28 -9.72 -26.27
CA LEU A 80 6.35 -10.82 -26.57
C LEU A 80 7.06 -12.01 -27.22
N THR A 81 8.23 -11.83 -27.82
CA THR A 81 9.01 -12.95 -28.39
C THR A 81 9.52 -13.90 -27.31
N ARG A 82 9.47 -13.51 -26.03
CA ARG A 82 9.80 -14.37 -24.89
C ARG A 82 8.91 -15.61 -24.80
N TYR A 83 7.66 -15.54 -25.27
CA TYR A 83 6.75 -16.69 -25.27
C TYR A 83 7.13 -17.76 -26.31
N VAL A 84 8.01 -17.43 -27.27
CA VAL A 84 8.49 -18.36 -28.29
C VAL A 84 9.97 -18.69 -28.00
N PRO A 85 10.30 -19.91 -27.54
CA PRO A 85 11.66 -20.27 -27.13
C PRO A 85 12.74 -19.99 -28.18
N LYS A 86 12.40 -20.11 -29.47
CA LYS A 86 13.32 -19.87 -30.60
C LYS A 86 13.65 -18.39 -30.84
N ALA A 87 12.76 -17.46 -30.46
CA ALA A 87 12.91 -16.01 -30.67
C ALA A 87 13.17 -15.23 -29.37
N ALA A 88 13.25 -15.93 -28.23
CA ALA A 88 13.42 -15.32 -26.92
C ALA A 88 14.72 -14.52 -26.76
N TRP A 89 15.74 -14.78 -27.59
CA TRP A 89 16.99 -13.99 -27.58
C TRP A 89 16.75 -12.52 -27.90
N MET A 90 15.75 -12.21 -28.75
CA MET A 90 15.40 -10.85 -29.13
C MET A 90 14.85 -10.02 -27.96
N SER A 91 14.16 -10.67 -27.02
CA SER A 91 13.66 -9.99 -25.80
C SER A 91 14.79 -9.45 -24.92
N ARG A 92 16.03 -9.95 -25.05
CA ARG A 92 17.18 -9.49 -24.24
C ARG A 92 17.51 -8.02 -24.49
N TYR A 93 17.37 -7.53 -25.72
CA TYR A 93 17.56 -6.12 -26.04
C TYR A 93 16.51 -5.24 -25.36
N ALA A 94 15.25 -5.70 -25.35
CA ALA A 94 14.18 -5.02 -24.63
C ALA A 94 14.43 -5.00 -23.12
N PHE A 95 14.90 -6.12 -22.54
CA PHE A 95 15.30 -6.17 -21.13
C PHE A 95 16.44 -5.21 -20.81
N ALA A 96 17.48 -5.15 -21.64
CA ALA A 96 18.59 -4.23 -21.44
C ALA A 96 18.13 -2.76 -21.46
N PHE A 97 17.23 -2.40 -22.38
CA PHE A 97 16.65 -1.07 -22.46
C PHE A 97 15.80 -0.73 -21.23
N ILE A 98 14.90 -1.64 -20.81
CA ILE A 98 14.04 -1.42 -19.63
C ILE A 98 14.88 -1.30 -18.35
N VAL A 99 15.87 -2.17 -18.16
CA VAL A 99 16.74 -2.13 -16.97
C VAL A 99 17.62 -0.87 -17.00
N GLY A 100 18.19 -0.52 -18.15
CA GLY A 100 19.01 0.68 -18.31
C GLY A 100 18.22 1.97 -18.04
N MET A 101 17.04 2.12 -18.65
CA MET A 101 16.15 3.24 -18.40
C MET A 101 15.65 3.25 -16.94
N GLY A 102 15.23 2.09 -16.43
CA GLY A 102 14.74 1.92 -15.07
C GLY A 102 15.78 2.33 -14.04
N ALA A 103 17.02 1.84 -14.17
CA ALA A 103 18.14 2.23 -13.32
C ALA A 103 18.51 3.70 -13.50
N GLY A 104 18.54 4.20 -14.74
CA GLY A 104 18.87 5.60 -15.05
C GLY A 104 17.87 6.60 -14.45
N LEU A 105 16.58 6.25 -14.36
CA LEU A 105 15.57 7.07 -13.70
C LEU A 105 15.52 6.83 -12.19
N ALA A 106 15.68 5.58 -11.76
CA ALA A 106 15.55 5.21 -10.36
C ALA A 106 16.72 5.69 -9.51
N ILE A 107 17.98 5.57 -9.97
CA ILE A 107 19.16 5.93 -9.17
C ILE A 107 19.14 7.42 -8.80
N PRO A 108 19.01 8.39 -9.74
CA PRO A 108 18.97 9.80 -9.39
C PRO A 108 17.73 10.14 -8.53
N ARG A 109 16.57 9.55 -8.84
CA ARG A 109 15.34 9.76 -8.05
C ARG A 109 15.48 9.26 -6.62
N THR A 110 16.09 8.10 -6.43
CA THR A 110 16.34 7.48 -5.12
C THR A 110 17.30 8.35 -4.31
N ILE A 111 18.40 8.81 -4.92
CA ILE A 111 19.36 9.71 -4.26
C ILE A 111 18.68 11.05 -3.93
N SER A 112 17.99 11.66 -4.88
CA SER A 112 17.33 12.95 -4.68
C SER A 112 16.22 12.87 -3.62
N SER A 113 15.42 11.80 -3.62
CA SER A 113 14.25 11.69 -2.72
C SER A 113 14.62 11.14 -1.34
N PHE A 114 15.42 10.09 -1.26
CA PHE A 114 15.73 9.44 0.02
C PHE A 114 16.96 10.02 0.70
N ILE A 115 17.88 10.66 -0.03
CA ILE A 115 19.08 11.24 0.60
C ILE A 115 18.93 12.76 0.67
N LEU A 116 18.88 13.44 -0.47
CA LEU A 116 18.92 14.91 -0.50
C LEU A 116 17.70 15.53 0.16
N LYS A 117 16.50 15.10 -0.23
CA LYS A 117 15.26 15.63 0.35
C LYS A 117 15.10 15.26 1.83
N GLN A 118 15.52 14.06 2.25
CA GLN A 118 15.49 13.66 3.66
C GLN A 118 16.43 14.52 4.53
N VAL A 119 17.61 14.88 4.00
CA VAL A 119 18.52 15.83 4.65
C VAL A 119 17.91 17.24 4.67
N GLU A 120 17.35 17.71 3.56
CA GLU A 120 16.67 19.01 3.48
C GLU A 120 15.51 19.11 4.48
N ASP A 121 14.65 18.10 4.56
CA ASP A 121 13.49 18.05 5.46
C ASP A 121 13.92 18.05 6.95
N THR A 122 15.13 17.57 7.25
CA THR A 122 15.71 17.62 8.61
C THR A 122 16.28 18.99 8.96
N ILE A 123 16.75 19.75 7.97
CA ILE A 123 17.43 21.05 8.16
C ILE A 123 16.48 22.25 8.01
N ARG A 124 15.56 22.21 7.03
CA ARG A 124 14.64 23.30 6.69
C ARG A 124 13.83 23.82 7.90
N PRO A 125 13.28 22.97 8.79
CA PRO A 125 12.56 23.42 9.98
C PRO A 125 13.45 24.12 11.03
N LEU A 126 14.77 24.00 10.92
CA LEU A 126 15.72 24.72 11.78
C LEU A 126 16.03 26.12 11.25
N LEU A 127 15.93 26.33 9.93
CA LEU A 127 16.13 27.64 9.30
C LEU A 127 14.97 28.60 9.59
N SER A 128 13.76 28.07 9.82
CA SER A 128 12.60 28.86 10.28
C SER A 128 12.70 29.32 11.74
N ILE A 129 13.67 28.83 12.51
CA ILE A 129 13.96 29.28 13.88
C ILE A 129 14.64 30.67 13.87
N GLY A 130 15.26 31.05 12.75
CA GLY A 130 16.01 32.31 12.57
C GLY A 130 15.34 33.33 11.64
N GLY A 131 14.00 33.36 11.57
CA GLY A 131 13.26 34.37 10.81
C GLY A 131 13.46 35.80 11.32
N SER A 132 13.14 36.78 10.47
CA SER A 132 13.40 38.23 10.65
C SER A 132 12.78 38.91 11.88
N ASP A 133 11.94 38.22 12.65
CA ASP A 133 11.26 38.75 13.85
C ASP A 133 11.77 38.12 15.18
N GLY A 134 12.97 37.54 15.16
CA GLY A 134 13.64 37.01 16.36
C GLY A 134 13.30 35.56 16.71
N VAL A 135 13.93 35.05 17.77
CA VAL A 135 13.85 33.62 18.15
C VAL A 135 12.55 33.33 18.89
N THR A 136 11.50 32.97 18.17
CA THR A 136 10.24 32.52 18.78
C THR A 136 10.31 31.03 19.13
N PHE A 137 10.58 30.70 20.40
CA PHE A 137 10.45 29.35 20.93
C PHE A 137 8.98 29.06 21.28
N SER A 138 8.17 28.65 20.30
CA SER A 138 6.83 28.11 20.58
C SER A 138 6.94 26.67 21.07
N MET A 139 6.76 26.43 22.37
CA MET A 139 6.80 25.10 22.98
C MET A 139 5.47 24.34 22.81
N ASN A 140 5.04 24.11 21.57
CA ASN A 140 3.82 23.34 21.27
C ASN A 140 4.18 21.97 20.69
N LEU A 141 4.28 20.96 21.56
CA LEU A 141 4.55 19.54 21.18
C LEU A 141 3.48 18.93 20.27
N LEU A 142 2.27 19.51 20.24
CA LEU A 142 1.16 19.06 19.42
C LEU A 142 1.15 19.68 18.01
N ASN A 143 1.98 20.70 17.75
CA ASN A 143 2.07 21.31 16.43
C ASN A 143 3.28 20.71 15.67
N PRO A 144 3.07 19.99 14.55
CA PRO A 144 4.14 19.38 13.76
C PRO A 144 5.17 20.39 13.26
N ALA A 145 4.77 21.66 13.10
CA ALA A 145 5.62 22.77 12.67
C ALA A 145 6.31 23.51 13.82
N SER A 146 6.25 23.00 15.05
CA SER A 146 6.95 23.62 16.18
C SER A 146 8.47 23.45 16.06
N ASN A 147 9.18 24.53 16.40
CA ASN A 147 10.65 24.58 16.40
C ASN A 147 11.27 23.51 17.34
N LEU A 148 10.54 23.06 18.36
CA LEU A 148 10.96 21.95 19.23
C LEU A 148 10.97 20.59 18.51
N ASN A 149 9.94 20.29 17.72
CA ASN A 149 9.88 19.03 16.97
C ASN A 149 11.06 18.91 15.99
N ALA A 150 11.39 20.03 15.32
CA ALA A 150 12.57 20.13 14.45
C ALA A 150 13.88 19.77 15.17
N ILE A 151 14.09 20.32 16.37
CA ILE A 151 15.28 20.05 17.20
C ILE A 151 15.30 18.59 17.65
N ILE A 152 14.16 18.04 18.08
CA ILE A 152 14.05 16.64 18.50
C ILE A 152 14.39 15.70 17.34
N ILE A 153 13.87 15.97 16.14
CA ILE A 153 14.17 15.18 14.94
C ILE A 153 15.65 15.29 14.58
N LEU A 154 16.23 16.49 14.57
CA LEU A 154 17.66 16.67 14.29
C LEU A 154 18.55 15.91 15.26
N LEU A 155 18.28 16.02 16.57
CA LEU A 155 19.02 15.32 17.61
C LEU A 155 18.84 13.81 17.49
N GLY A 156 17.61 13.35 17.25
CA GLY A 156 17.31 11.94 17.03
C GLY A 156 18.05 11.37 15.83
N VAL A 157 17.98 12.01 14.66
CA VAL A 157 18.69 11.57 13.44
C VAL A 157 20.19 11.57 13.65
N SER A 158 20.77 12.64 14.22
CA SER A 158 22.21 12.73 14.47
C SER A 158 22.69 11.64 15.45
N SER A 159 21.91 11.38 16.49
CA SER A 159 22.18 10.36 17.51
C SER A 159 22.06 8.93 16.95
N VAL A 160 21.11 8.67 16.07
CA VAL A 160 20.94 7.38 15.37
C VAL A 160 22.05 7.16 14.34
N LEU A 161 22.42 8.17 13.57
CA LEU A 161 23.55 8.10 12.63
C LEU A 161 24.85 7.82 13.39
N PHE A 162 25.06 8.45 14.55
CA PHE A 162 26.20 8.18 15.41
C PHE A 162 26.19 6.73 15.92
N TYR A 163 25.04 6.19 16.34
CA TYR A 163 24.91 4.79 16.76
C TYR A 163 25.29 3.79 15.65
N PHE A 164 24.92 4.05 14.40
CA PHE A 164 25.29 3.20 13.26
C PHE A 164 26.70 3.47 12.71
N PHE A 165 27.38 4.51 13.19
CA PHE A 165 28.73 4.83 12.77
C PHE A 165 29.74 3.93 13.50
N PHE A 166 29.97 2.74 12.94
CA PHE A 166 30.84 1.72 13.54
C PHE A 166 32.33 2.08 13.58
N SER A 167 32.76 3.17 12.93
CA SER A 167 34.18 3.57 12.87
C SER A 167 34.69 4.30 14.12
N ILE A 168 33.83 4.68 15.07
CA ILE A 168 34.25 5.32 16.33
C ILE A 168 33.97 4.37 17.51
N GLU A 169 34.98 4.16 18.36
CA GLU A 169 34.78 3.44 19.62
C GLU A 169 33.85 4.24 20.54
N HIS A 170 32.75 3.61 20.95
CA HIS A 170 31.71 4.22 21.76
C HIS A 170 32.13 4.34 23.25
N THR A 171 33.15 5.13 23.54
CA THR A 171 33.63 5.37 24.92
C THR A 171 33.13 6.71 25.48
N GLY A 172 32.89 6.76 26.79
CA GLY A 172 32.47 7.98 27.49
C GLY A 172 31.18 8.61 26.96
N ALA A 173 31.26 9.88 26.53
CA ALA A 173 30.13 10.67 26.01
C ALA A 173 29.50 10.06 24.74
N GLY A 174 30.29 9.40 23.89
CA GLY A 174 29.80 8.71 22.69
C GLY A 174 28.83 7.56 23.03
N LYS A 175 29.03 6.88 24.17
CA LYS A 175 28.13 5.82 24.65
C LYS A 175 26.75 6.36 25.01
N VAL A 176 26.68 7.58 25.55
CA VAL A 176 25.41 8.23 25.92
C VAL A 176 24.66 8.65 24.65
N VAL A 177 25.35 9.29 23.70
CA VAL A 177 24.76 9.69 22.42
C VAL A 177 24.24 8.48 21.65
N ALA A 178 25.00 7.38 21.59
CA ALA A 178 24.54 6.16 20.94
C ALA A 178 23.37 5.49 21.68
N ARG A 179 23.35 5.50 23.02
CA ARG A 179 22.22 4.98 23.80
C ARG A 179 20.94 5.77 23.56
N THR A 180 21.04 7.09 23.45
CA THR A 180 19.91 7.94 23.04
C THR A 180 19.42 7.53 21.65
N GLY A 181 20.32 7.23 20.71
CA GLY A 181 19.97 6.79 19.36
C GLY A 181 19.21 5.47 19.35
N ILE A 182 19.64 4.51 20.19
CA ILE A 182 18.91 3.24 20.39
C ILE A 182 17.49 3.50 20.90
N MET A 183 17.30 4.43 21.84
CA MET A 183 15.98 4.79 22.34
C MET A 183 15.08 5.37 21.24
N PHE A 184 15.62 6.27 20.42
CA PHE A 184 14.90 6.80 19.25
C PHE A 184 14.51 5.69 18.26
N LEU A 185 15.40 4.73 18.00
CA LEU A 185 15.10 3.57 17.15
C LEU A 185 13.98 2.70 17.73
N MET A 186 14.02 2.39 19.03
CA MET A 186 12.98 1.60 19.69
C MET A 186 11.61 2.28 19.62
N ILE A 187 11.57 3.60 19.82
CA ILE A 187 10.33 4.40 19.69
C ILE A 187 9.84 4.38 18.25
N SER A 188 10.72 4.62 17.27
CA SER A 188 10.37 4.64 15.84
C SER A 188 9.84 3.29 15.36
N PHE A 189 10.52 2.19 15.69
CA PHE A 189 10.05 0.84 15.34
C PHE A 189 8.75 0.47 16.07
N GLY A 190 8.60 0.86 17.34
CA GLY A 190 7.36 0.68 18.09
C GLY A 190 6.19 1.42 17.46
N ALA A 191 6.39 2.67 17.04
CA ALA A 191 5.40 3.47 16.33
C ALA A 191 5.06 2.88 14.96
N ALA A 192 6.05 2.43 14.19
CA ALA A 192 5.84 1.80 12.89
C ALA A 192 5.03 0.49 13.01
N PHE A 193 5.35 -0.36 13.98
CA PHE A 193 4.57 -1.56 14.28
C PHE A 193 3.14 -1.20 14.69
N GLY A 194 2.97 -0.24 15.62
CA GLY A 194 1.66 0.25 16.05
C GLY A 194 0.82 0.81 14.91
N TYR A 195 1.43 1.53 13.97
CA TYR A 195 0.76 2.06 12.78
C TYR A 195 0.19 0.96 11.90
N THR A 196 0.94 -0.14 11.68
CA THR A 196 0.43 -1.27 10.88
C THR A 196 -0.76 -1.98 11.54
N VAL A 197 -0.76 -2.11 12.87
CA VAL A 197 -1.89 -2.69 13.63
C VAL A 197 -3.09 -1.76 13.57
N MET A 198 -2.88 -0.46 13.80
CA MET A 198 -3.93 0.56 13.72
C MET A 198 -4.56 0.60 12.33
N ALA A 199 -3.77 0.52 11.25
CA ALA A 199 -4.28 0.49 9.88
C ALA A 199 -5.20 -0.71 9.65
N ARG A 200 -4.83 -1.90 10.13
CA ARG A 200 -5.68 -3.10 10.03
C ARG A 200 -6.97 -2.96 10.85
N MET A 201 -6.89 -2.43 12.07
CA MET A 201 -8.07 -2.17 12.91
C MET A 201 -8.98 -1.10 12.31
N SER A 202 -8.42 -0.05 11.72
CA SER A 202 -9.18 1.01 11.05
C SER A 202 -9.95 0.47 9.84
N LEU A 203 -9.31 -0.37 9.01
CA LEU A 203 -10.00 -1.04 7.90
C LEU A 203 -11.14 -1.95 8.39
N LEU A 204 -10.93 -2.67 9.50
CA LEU A 204 -11.98 -3.50 10.12
C LEU A 204 -13.14 -2.65 10.64
N ILE A 205 -12.84 -1.58 11.37
CA ILE A 205 -13.84 -0.64 11.89
C ILE A 205 -14.67 -0.07 10.74
N GLY A 206 -14.03 0.38 9.66
CA GLY A 206 -14.73 0.88 8.48
C GLY A 206 -15.75 -0.13 7.93
N ARG A 207 -15.37 -1.41 7.84
CA ARG A 207 -16.30 -2.48 7.40
C ARG A 207 -17.42 -2.74 8.40
N LEU A 208 -17.17 -2.65 9.69
CA LEU A 208 -18.22 -2.78 10.71
C LEU A 208 -19.17 -1.58 10.70
N THR A 209 -18.65 -0.37 10.50
CA THR A 209 -19.46 0.84 10.34
C THR A 209 -20.34 0.73 9.10
N ASP A 210 -19.81 0.28 7.96
CA ASP A 210 -20.61 0.00 6.75
C ASP A 210 -21.77 -0.98 7.06
N LEU A 211 -21.49 -2.07 7.78
CA LEU A 211 -22.52 -3.06 8.15
C LEU A 211 -23.59 -2.48 9.09
N ILE A 212 -23.22 -1.58 10.00
CA ILE A 212 -24.14 -0.89 10.90
C ILE A 212 -25.01 0.09 10.11
N GLU A 213 -24.41 0.89 9.23
CA GLU A 213 -25.11 1.86 8.38
C GLU A 213 -26.13 1.16 7.46
N TYR A 214 -25.71 0.06 6.82
CA TYR A 214 -26.60 -0.74 5.98
C TYR A 214 -27.60 -1.60 6.76
N SER A 215 -27.55 -1.60 8.10
CA SER A 215 -28.61 -2.17 8.93
C SER A 215 -29.83 -1.25 9.05
N ASP A 216 -29.73 0.02 8.65
CA ASP A 216 -30.82 0.97 8.75
C ASP A 216 -31.98 0.65 7.77
N ALA A 217 -33.20 1.04 8.15
CA ALA A 217 -34.42 0.74 7.40
C ALA A 217 -34.44 1.38 6.01
N SER A 218 -33.73 2.50 5.85
CA SER A 218 -33.56 3.25 4.59
C SER A 218 -32.94 2.41 3.46
N TYR A 219 -32.12 1.40 3.79
CA TYR A 219 -31.46 0.52 2.82
C TYR A 219 -32.14 -0.84 2.67
N GLY A 220 -33.24 -1.10 3.39
CA GLY A 220 -33.95 -2.38 3.38
C GLY A 220 -33.35 -3.45 4.30
N ARG A 221 -32.55 -3.04 5.30
CA ARG A 221 -31.90 -3.92 6.30
C ARG A 221 -31.09 -5.10 5.72
N PRO A 222 -30.26 -4.91 4.66
CA PRO A 222 -29.44 -5.97 4.07
C PRO A 222 -28.58 -6.74 5.07
N THR A 223 -27.99 -6.06 6.07
CA THR A 223 -27.11 -6.69 7.06
C THR A 223 -27.81 -7.81 7.81
N ILE A 224 -29.05 -7.59 8.25
CA ILE A 224 -29.80 -8.56 9.05
C ILE A 224 -30.22 -9.77 8.19
N TRP A 225 -30.74 -9.51 6.98
CA TRP A 225 -31.17 -10.56 6.07
C TRP A 225 -30.02 -11.45 5.59
N LEU A 226 -28.91 -10.83 5.18
CA LEU A 226 -27.74 -11.55 4.68
C LEU A 226 -27.00 -12.29 5.79
N LEU A 227 -26.94 -11.73 7.00
CA LEU A 227 -26.36 -12.43 8.15
C LEU A 227 -27.18 -13.68 8.50
N MET A 228 -28.51 -13.59 8.58
CA MET A 228 -29.36 -14.77 8.78
C MET A 228 -29.19 -15.81 7.67
N GLY A 229 -29.12 -15.37 6.41
CA GLY A 229 -28.89 -16.25 5.27
C GLY A 229 -27.54 -16.97 5.32
N ILE A 230 -26.48 -16.26 5.69
CA ILE A 230 -25.12 -16.83 5.78
C ILE A 230 -25.00 -17.77 6.97
N VAL A 231 -25.57 -17.43 8.13
CA VAL A 231 -25.62 -18.31 9.30
C VAL A 231 -26.41 -19.59 8.98
N GLY A 232 -27.57 -19.47 8.32
CA GLY A 232 -28.36 -20.61 7.86
C GLY A 232 -27.59 -21.49 6.86
N ALA A 233 -26.91 -20.88 5.88
CA ALA A 233 -26.08 -21.60 4.92
C ALA A 233 -24.89 -22.31 5.60
N LEU A 234 -24.23 -21.65 6.56
CA LEU A 234 -23.17 -22.24 7.37
C LEU A 234 -23.67 -23.43 8.20
N PHE A 235 -24.85 -23.30 8.82
CA PHE A 235 -25.47 -24.39 9.57
C PHE A 235 -25.77 -25.60 8.68
N LEU A 236 -26.37 -25.38 7.50
CA LEU A 236 -26.63 -26.44 6.51
C LEU A 236 -25.34 -27.12 6.02
N LEU A 237 -24.30 -26.33 5.75
CA LEU A 237 -22.99 -26.84 5.32
C LEU A 237 -22.27 -27.60 6.43
N SER A 238 -22.43 -27.17 7.69
CA SER A 238 -21.91 -27.91 8.84
C SER A 238 -22.60 -29.26 9.03
N ARG A 239 -23.93 -29.32 8.82
CA ARG A 239 -24.73 -30.54 8.95
C ARG A 239 -24.40 -31.56 7.86
N LYS A 240 -24.30 -31.12 6.60
CA LYS A 240 -23.93 -31.98 5.46
C LYS A 240 -22.50 -32.54 5.56
N ARG A 241 -21.62 -31.87 6.30
CA ARG A 241 -20.23 -32.31 6.53
C ARG A 241 -20.08 -33.30 7.68
N GLN A 242 -21.04 -33.39 8.60
CA GLN A 242 -21.06 -34.43 9.64
C GLN A 242 -21.51 -35.80 9.08
N GLU A 243 -22.24 -35.83 7.97
CA GLU A 243 -22.69 -37.06 7.32
C GLU A 243 -21.60 -37.76 6.48
N HIS A 244 -20.53 -37.04 6.12
CA HIS A 244 -19.36 -37.60 5.41
C HIS A 244 -18.06 -37.14 6.08
N PRO A 245 -17.50 -37.92 7.01
CA PRO A 245 -16.17 -37.64 7.53
C PRO A 245 -15.16 -37.68 6.38
N PRO A 246 -14.16 -36.78 6.36
CA PRO A 246 -13.09 -36.88 5.38
C PRO A 246 -12.31 -38.16 5.64
N ASP A 247 -12.18 -39.00 4.62
CA ASP A 247 -11.27 -40.14 4.65
C ASP A 247 -9.87 -39.64 4.99
N SER A 248 -9.35 -40.13 6.11
CA SER A 248 -8.00 -39.87 6.58
C SER A 248 -7.00 -40.51 5.62
N HIS A 249 -6.36 -39.69 4.79
CA HIS A 249 -5.12 -40.02 4.09
C HIS A 249 -4.09 -38.93 4.34
#